data_AF-A0A5P9HZ79-F1
#
_entry.id   AF-A0A5P9HZ79-F1
#
_cell.length_a   1.000
_cell.length_b   1.000
_cell.length_c   1.000
_cell.angle_alpha   90.00
_cell.angle_beta   90.00
_cell.angle_gamma   90.00
#
_symmetry.space_group_name_H-M   'P 1'
#
loop_
_entity.id
_entity.type
_entity.pdbx_description
1 polymer ?
#
loop_
_entity_poly.entity_id
_entity_poly.type
_entity_poly.pdbx_seq_one_letter_code
_entity_poly.pdbx_strand_id
1 'polypeptide(L)'
;MYLPMHARPDALAGIDAAMKRIAKNIQTEIRGARVTPHIKDGTVLRLLVAADRTQVKIEVSPVLRGVVNEPSIQAVVVEVEDAFGFAETNVVSFEDLYAGKLVAALDRQHPRDLFDVRDLFANEGLTDELRRTFLVYLLSHNRPMGEVLSGRVKDLADEYRDGFEGMTETAVPIEELVETQKRLIDELIGKMPAKHRTFLLGFERGEPDWALLGIPHASDLPAVRWRQQNLDGLAPEKRADLVSLLEQSLDTKH
;
A
#
# COMPACT_ATOMS: atom_id res chain seq x y z
N MET A 1 -5.20 5.66 -7.50
CA MET A 1 -4.14 6.49 -6.88
C MET A 1 -4.15 7.89 -7.52
N TYR A 2 -3.77 8.95 -6.79
CA TYR A 2 -3.60 10.28 -7.40
C TYR A 2 -2.15 10.44 -7.88
N LEU A 3 -1.95 10.46 -9.20
CA LEU A 3 -0.62 10.44 -9.82
C LEU A 3 0.14 11.77 -9.73
N PRO A 4 -0.50 12.95 -9.89
CA PRO A 4 0.24 14.21 -9.86
C PRO A 4 0.95 14.46 -8.52
N MET A 5 2.21 14.86 -8.59
CA MET A 5 3.07 15.13 -7.42
C MET A 5 2.98 16.59 -6.93
N HIS A 6 1.81 17.22 -7.06
CA HIS A 6 1.62 18.61 -6.65
C HIS A 6 1.82 18.81 -5.13
N ALA A 7 2.03 20.07 -4.72
CA ALA A 7 1.96 20.45 -3.31
C ALA A 7 0.61 20.07 -2.69
N ARG A 8 0.57 19.88 -1.36
CA ARG A 8 -0.62 19.35 -0.67
C ARG A 8 -1.91 20.13 -1.01
N PRO A 9 -1.96 21.48 -1.00
CA PRO A 9 -3.18 22.22 -1.32
C PRO A 9 -3.68 21.93 -2.75
N ASP A 10 -2.79 21.98 -3.74
CA ASP A 10 -3.13 21.77 -5.14
C ASP A 10 -3.54 20.32 -5.41
N ALA A 11 -2.90 19.35 -4.74
CA ALA A 11 -3.28 17.95 -4.83
C ALA A 11 -4.66 17.69 -4.23
N LEU A 12 -4.99 18.29 -3.07
CA LEU A 12 -6.31 18.17 -2.47
C LEU A 12 -7.39 18.77 -3.38
N ALA A 13 -7.14 19.94 -3.96
CA ALA A 13 -8.05 20.55 -4.94
C ALA A 13 -8.22 19.67 -6.19
N GLY A 14 -7.13 19.10 -6.70
CA GLY A 14 -7.14 18.19 -7.84
C GLY A 14 -7.88 16.88 -7.56
N ILE A 15 -7.69 16.29 -6.37
CA ILE A 15 -8.41 15.10 -5.91
C ILE A 15 -9.91 15.40 -5.80
N ASP A 16 -10.27 16.50 -5.14
CA ASP A 16 -11.67 16.90 -4.97
C ASP A 16 -12.37 17.10 -6.33
N ALA A 17 -11.72 17.81 -7.25
CA ALA A 17 -12.23 18.02 -8.60
C ALA A 17 -12.39 16.70 -9.37
N ALA A 18 -11.43 15.77 -9.25
CA ALA A 18 -11.50 14.46 -9.89
C ALA A 18 -12.64 13.60 -9.31
N MET A 19 -12.79 13.54 -7.99
CA MET A 19 -13.85 12.77 -7.34
C MET A 19 -15.23 13.34 -7.65
N LYS A 20 -15.39 14.67 -7.67
CA LYS A 20 -16.66 15.31 -8.09
C LYS A 20 -16.99 15.03 -9.56
N ARG A 21 -15.99 15.00 -10.45
CA ARG A 21 -16.18 14.61 -11.85
C ARG A 21 -16.63 13.15 -11.98
N ILE A 22 -15.97 12.23 -11.27
CA ILE A 22 -16.36 10.81 -11.24
C ILE A 22 -17.80 10.66 -10.75
N ALA A 23 -18.16 11.33 -9.65
CA ALA A 23 -19.52 11.29 -9.10
C ALA A 23 -20.57 11.77 -10.13
N LYS A 24 -20.30 12.90 -10.79
CA LYS A 24 -21.19 13.47 -11.82
C LYS A 24 -21.36 12.52 -13.01
N ASN A 25 -20.28 11.93 -13.50
CA ASN A 25 -20.33 10.99 -14.63
C ASN A 25 -21.16 9.75 -14.27
N ILE A 26 -20.92 9.15 -13.10
CA ILE A 26 -21.69 8.01 -12.59
C ILE A 26 -23.19 8.33 -12.53
N GLN A 27 -23.57 9.48 -11.97
CA GLN A 27 -24.98 9.89 -11.89
C GLN A 27 -25.62 10.16 -13.26
N THR A 28 -24.81 10.53 -14.26
CA THR A 28 -25.29 10.83 -15.61
C THR A 28 -25.45 9.56 -16.45
N GLU A 29 -24.50 8.63 -16.35
CA GLU A 29 -24.37 7.47 -17.23
C GLU A 29 -25.05 6.22 -16.65
N ILE A 30 -25.07 6.07 -15.31
CA ILE A 30 -25.66 4.90 -14.65
C ILE A 30 -27.05 5.26 -14.13
N ARG A 31 -28.08 4.80 -14.86
CA ARG A 31 -29.48 5.04 -14.50
C ARG A 31 -29.79 4.54 -13.09
N GLY A 32 -30.34 5.43 -12.26
CA GLY A 32 -30.73 5.09 -10.88
C GLY A 32 -29.57 5.07 -9.87
N ALA A 33 -28.33 5.35 -10.30
CA ALA A 33 -27.21 5.44 -9.38
C ALA A 33 -27.35 6.64 -8.43
N ARG A 34 -27.12 6.37 -7.14
CA ARG A 34 -26.98 7.40 -6.09
C ARG A 34 -25.53 7.42 -5.63
N VAL A 35 -24.93 8.60 -5.61
CA VAL A 35 -23.56 8.80 -5.16
C VAL A 35 -23.55 9.64 -3.89
N THR A 36 -22.99 9.10 -2.81
CA THR A 36 -22.83 9.80 -1.54
C THR A 36 -21.34 10.09 -1.31
N PRO A 37 -20.91 11.37 -1.37
CA PRO A 37 -19.52 11.73 -1.10
C PRO A 37 -19.24 11.71 0.41
N HIS A 38 -18.03 11.29 0.77
CA HIS A 38 -17.47 11.47 2.10
C HIS A 38 -16.31 12.46 2.01
N ILE A 39 -16.48 13.55 2.75
CA ILE A 39 -15.56 14.68 2.78
C ILE A 39 -14.71 14.58 4.05
N LYS A 40 -13.40 14.78 3.89
CA LYS A 40 -12.46 14.95 5.00
C LYS A 40 -11.61 16.19 4.73
N ASP A 41 -11.50 17.07 5.72
CA ASP A 41 -10.74 18.32 5.62
C ASP A 41 -11.07 19.13 4.35
N GLY A 42 -12.36 19.22 4.01
CA GLY A 42 -12.85 19.95 2.84
C GLY A 42 -12.65 19.26 1.48
N THR A 43 -12.09 18.05 1.44
CA THR A 43 -11.81 17.29 0.21
C THR A 43 -12.68 16.03 0.13
N VAL A 44 -13.32 15.76 -1.00
CA VAL A 44 -13.98 14.46 -1.25
C VAL A 44 -12.90 13.39 -1.45
N LEU A 45 -12.80 12.43 -0.51
CA LEU A 45 -11.82 11.34 -0.58
C LEU A 45 -12.44 9.96 -0.84
N ARG A 46 -13.77 9.89 -0.72
CA ARG A 46 -14.51 8.65 -0.94
C ARG A 46 -15.88 8.93 -1.53
N LEU A 47 -16.30 8.05 -2.43
CA LEU A 47 -17.66 8.01 -2.97
C LEU A 47 -18.27 6.66 -2.63
N LEU A 48 -19.49 6.70 -2.12
CA LEU A 48 -20.33 5.52 -1.95
C LEU A 48 -21.38 5.52 -3.05
N VAL A 49 -21.25 4.61 -4.00
CA VAL A 49 -22.11 4.50 -5.17
C VAL A 49 -23.08 3.35 -4.92
N ALA A 50 -24.37 3.61 -5.00
CA ALA A 50 -25.42 2.59 -4.88
C ALA A 50 -26.29 2.61 -6.14
N ALA A 51 -26.45 1.45 -6.77
CA ALA A 51 -27.35 1.25 -7.90
C ALA A 51 -28.02 -0.13 -7.73
N ASP A 52 -29.35 -0.16 -7.87
CA ASP A 52 -30.17 -1.34 -7.60
C ASP A 52 -29.89 -1.99 -6.22
N ARG A 53 -29.32 -3.20 -6.21
CA ARG A 53 -28.95 -3.97 -5.01
C ARG A 53 -27.43 -4.00 -4.77
N THR A 54 -26.67 -3.22 -5.53
CA THR A 54 -25.21 -3.21 -5.51
C THR A 54 -24.68 -1.91 -4.95
N GLN A 55 -23.57 -2.01 -4.21
CA GLN A 55 -22.88 -0.87 -3.63
C GLN A 55 -21.39 -0.97 -3.90
N VAL A 56 -20.82 0.09 -4.46
CA VAL A 56 -19.40 0.20 -4.78
C VAL A 56 -18.80 1.38 -4.03
N LYS A 57 -17.63 1.18 -3.45
CA LYS A 57 -16.89 2.19 -2.70
C LYS A 57 -15.65 2.58 -3.49
N ILE A 58 -15.56 3.86 -3.86
CA ILE A 58 -14.41 4.43 -4.57
C ILE A 58 -13.65 5.31 -3.58
N GLU A 59 -12.37 5.03 -3.36
CA GLU A 59 -11.54 5.71 -2.36
C GLU A 59 -10.21 6.18 -2.97
N VAL A 60 -9.70 7.30 -2.47
CA VAL A 60 -8.37 7.82 -2.81
C VAL A 60 -7.65 8.27 -1.55
N SER A 61 -6.39 7.86 -1.40
CA SER A 61 -5.53 8.36 -0.34
C SER A 61 -5.00 9.75 -0.71
N PRO A 62 -5.12 10.76 0.16
CA PRO A 62 -4.51 12.08 -0.05
C PRO A 62 -3.02 12.10 0.34
N VAL A 63 -2.52 11.05 0.99
CA VAL A 63 -1.15 10.96 1.48
C VAL A 63 -0.26 10.33 0.42
N LEU A 64 -0.58 9.10 0.02
CA LEU A 64 0.13 8.37 -1.04
C LEU A 64 -0.27 8.95 -2.40
N ARG A 65 0.68 9.69 -2.98
CA ARG A 65 0.54 10.41 -4.26
C ARG A 65 1.80 10.18 -5.08
N GLY A 66 1.64 10.08 -6.41
CA GLY A 66 2.68 9.56 -7.28
C GLY A 66 2.83 8.04 -7.17
N VAL A 67 3.65 7.47 -8.03
CA VAL A 67 3.98 6.04 -8.12
C VAL A 67 5.49 5.89 -8.25
N VAL A 68 6.00 4.71 -7.94
CA VAL A 68 7.43 4.37 -8.14
C VAL A 68 7.70 3.95 -9.57
N ASN A 69 6.80 3.13 -10.13
CA ASN A 69 6.89 2.64 -11.49
C ASN A 69 5.69 3.13 -12.29
N GLU A 70 5.89 3.33 -13.59
CA GLU A 70 4.85 3.88 -14.46
C GLU A 70 3.61 2.97 -14.49
N PRO A 71 2.39 3.53 -14.40
CA PRO A 71 1.17 2.76 -14.56
C PRO A 71 1.05 2.22 -15.99
N SER A 72 0.23 1.19 -16.15
CA SER A 72 -0.10 0.65 -17.46
C SER A 72 -1.61 0.61 -17.66
N ILE A 73 -2.04 0.72 -18.92
CA ILE A 73 -3.44 0.45 -19.28
C ILE A 73 -3.63 -1.06 -19.25
N GLN A 74 -4.64 -1.50 -18.50
CA GLN A 74 -5.05 -2.91 -18.46
C GLN A 74 -6.51 -3.02 -18.89
N ALA A 75 -6.76 -3.92 -19.83
CA ALA A 75 -8.10 -4.36 -20.18
C ALA A 75 -8.66 -5.29 -19.10
N VAL A 76 -9.98 -5.36 -19.02
CA VAL A 76 -10.66 -6.40 -18.24
C VAL A 76 -10.36 -7.78 -18.81
N VAL A 77 -10.45 -8.81 -17.97
CA VAL A 77 -10.29 -10.21 -18.42
C VAL A 77 -11.42 -10.64 -19.34
N VAL A 78 -11.18 -11.66 -20.17
CA VAL A 78 -12.12 -12.14 -21.19
C VAL A 78 -13.49 -12.45 -20.61
N GLU A 79 -13.54 -13.06 -19.43
CA GLU A 79 -14.79 -13.42 -18.76
C GLU A 79 -15.63 -12.18 -18.38
N VAL A 80 -14.98 -11.07 -18.04
CA VAL A 80 -15.64 -9.80 -17.74
C VAL A 80 -16.04 -9.09 -19.04
N GLU A 81 -15.20 -9.14 -20.07
CA GLU A 81 -15.50 -8.58 -21.39
C GLU A 81 -16.71 -9.28 -22.03
N ASP A 82 -16.76 -10.62 -21.99
CA ASP A 82 -17.86 -11.40 -22.54
C ASP A 82 -19.18 -11.11 -21.81
N ALA A 83 -19.14 -10.89 -20.50
CA ALA A 83 -20.31 -10.66 -19.67
C ALA A 83 -20.81 -9.20 -19.68
N PHE A 84 -19.88 -8.23 -19.72
CA PHE A 84 -20.19 -6.81 -19.47
C PHE A 84 -19.69 -5.86 -20.56
N GLY A 85 -18.96 -6.37 -21.54
CA GLY A 85 -18.32 -5.60 -22.61
C GLY A 85 -16.90 -5.15 -22.27
N PHE A 86 -16.19 -4.70 -23.30
CA PHE A 86 -14.82 -4.23 -23.18
C PHE A 86 -14.71 -3.00 -22.28
N ALA A 87 -13.72 -3.01 -21.40
CA ALA A 87 -13.30 -1.84 -20.64
C ALA A 87 -11.80 -1.92 -20.36
N GLU A 88 -11.16 -0.77 -20.25
CA GLU A 88 -9.76 -0.66 -19.84
C GLU A 88 -9.58 0.52 -18.89
N THR A 89 -8.54 0.46 -18.06
CA THR A 89 -8.21 1.55 -17.16
C THR A 89 -6.72 1.59 -16.83
N ASN A 90 -6.26 2.72 -16.29
CA ASN A 90 -4.90 2.81 -15.76
C ASN A 90 -4.82 2.06 -14.43
N VAL A 91 -3.94 1.07 -14.38
CA VAL A 91 -3.62 0.28 -13.18
C VAL A 91 -2.17 0.58 -12.80
N VAL A 92 -1.92 0.74 -11.50
CA VAL A 92 -0.55 0.90 -11.00
C VAL A 92 0.28 -0.33 -11.34
N SER A 93 1.60 -0.19 -11.39
CA SER A 93 2.50 -1.32 -11.65
C SER A 93 2.26 -2.47 -10.66
N PHE A 94 2.68 -3.67 -11.05
CA PHE A 94 2.65 -4.85 -10.18
C PHE A 94 3.41 -4.57 -8.88
N GLU A 95 4.57 -3.95 -8.99
CA GLU A 95 5.45 -3.63 -7.89
C GLU A 95 4.83 -2.61 -6.93
N ASP A 96 4.19 -1.56 -7.45
CA ASP A 96 3.49 -0.56 -6.65
C ASP A 96 2.28 -1.17 -5.91
N LEU A 97 1.51 -2.02 -6.60
CA LEU A 97 0.37 -2.72 -6.01
C LEU A 97 0.82 -3.63 -4.85
N TYR A 98 1.80 -4.50 -5.13
CA TYR A 98 2.24 -5.48 -4.13
C TYR A 98 3.10 -4.86 -3.04
N ALA A 99 3.87 -3.81 -3.29
CA ALA A 99 4.55 -3.06 -2.23
C ALA A 99 3.57 -2.55 -1.17
N GLY A 100 2.44 -1.98 -1.60
CA GLY A 100 1.36 -1.57 -0.70
C GLY A 100 0.74 -2.75 0.07
N LYS A 101 0.48 -3.87 -0.61
CA LYS A 101 -0.04 -5.09 0.03
C LYS A 101 0.94 -5.68 1.05
N LEU A 102 2.24 -5.68 0.77
CA LEU A 102 3.27 -6.19 1.68
C LEU A 102 3.38 -5.34 2.95
N VAL A 103 3.35 -4.00 2.81
CA VAL A 103 3.31 -3.10 3.99
C VAL A 103 2.05 -3.34 4.82
N ALA A 104 0.88 -3.47 4.18
CA ALA A 104 -0.36 -3.80 4.88
C ALA A 104 -0.28 -5.17 5.58
N ALA A 105 0.20 -6.21 4.88
CA ALA A 105 0.34 -7.54 5.44
C ALA A 105 1.24 -7.56 6.68
N LEU A 106 2.38 -6.86 6.67
CA LEU A 106 3.26 -6.74 7.83
C LEU A 106 2.62 -5.92 8.96
N ASP A 107 1.96 -4.81 8.62
CA ASP A 107 1.40 -3.88 9.59
C ASP A 107 0.14 -4.41 10.29
N ARG A 108 -0.88 -4.82 9.55
CA ARG A 108 -2.19 -5.24 10.10
C ARG A 108 -2.33 -6.75 10.26
N GLN A 109 -1.61 -7.54 9.46
CA GLN A 109 -1.67 -9.02 9.44
C GLN A 109 -3.11 -9.54 9.35
N HIS A 110 -3.89 -8.96 8.43
CA HIS A 110 -5.26 -9.41 8.19
C HIS A 110 -5.25 -10.58 7.20
N PRO A 111 -6.10 -11.61 7.37
CA PRO A 111 -6.14 -12.79 6.49
C PRO A 111 -6.18 -12.48 4.99
N ARG A 112 -6.96 -11.48 4.55
CA ARG A 112 -6.99 -11.02 3.15
C ARG A 112 -5.63 -10.53 2.60
N ASP A 113 -4.83 -9.79 3.37
CA ASP A 113 -3.50 -9.39 2.86
C ASP A 113 -2.57 -10.60 2.79
N LEU A 114 -2.67 -11.50 3.77
CA LEU A 114 -1.86 -12.72 3.78
C LEU A 114 -2.24 -13.64 2.61
N PHE A 115 -3.52 -13.71 2.25
CA PHE A 115 -3.98 -14.40 1.06
C PHE A 115 -3.39 -13.79 -0.21
N ASP A 116 -3.41 -12.47 -0.35
CA ASP A 116 -2.76 -11.79 -1.48
C ASP A 116 -1.25 -12.08 -1.56
N VAL A 117 -0.56 -12.08 -0.41
CA VAL A 117 0.88 -12.38 -0.30
C VAL A 117 1.18 -13.84 -0.59
N ARG A 118 0.28 -14.75 -0.23
CA ARG A 118 0.40 -16.16 -0.58
C ARG A 118 0.40 -16.32 -2.09
N ASP A 119 -0.56 -15.70 -2.78
CA ASP A 119 -0.66 -15.78 -4.23
C ASP A 119 0.54 -15.14 -4.93
N LEU A 120 1.05 -14.04 -4.37
CA LEU A 120 2.33 -13.47 -4.78
C LEU A 120 3.44 -14.52 -4.71
N PHE A 121 3.59 -15.20 -3.57
CA PHE A 121 4.65 -16.19 -3.39
C PHE A 121 4.48 -17.45 -4.24
N ALA A 122 3.26 -17.83 -4.57
CA ALA A 122 2.97 -19.02 -5.37
C ALA A 122 3.27 -18.78 -6.86
N ASN A 123 3.10 -17.56 -7.36
CA ASN A 123 3.14 -17.27 -8.80
C ASN A 123 4.33 -16.43 -9.25
N GLU A 124 4.76 -15.45 -8.44
CA GLU A 124 5.68 -14.38 -8.89
C GLU A 124 6.93 -14.25 -8.02
N GLY A 125 6.78 -14.45 -6.70
CA GLY A 125 7.84 -14.29 -5.71
C GLY A 125 8.20 -12.83 -5.40
N LEU A 126 9.39 -12.62 -4.82
CA LEU A 126 9.89 -11.30 -4.44
C LEU A 126 11.08 -10.90 -5.32
N THR A 127 10.81 -10.17 -6.39
CA THR A 127 11.84 -9.61 -7.27
C THR A 127 12.62 -8.48 -6.58
N ASP A 128 13.82 -8.20 -7.08
CA ASP A 128 14.63 -7.07 -6.60
C ASP A 128 13.94 -5.71 -6.81
N GLU A 129 13.12 -5.58 -7.86
CA GLU A 129 12.33 -4.40 -8.13
C GLU A 129 11.22 -4.22 -7.10
N LEU A 130 10.41 -5.27 -6.87
CA LEU A 130 9.37 -5.26 -5.84
C LEU A 130 9.95 -4.97 -4.45
N ARG A 131 11.13 -5.52 -4.12
CA ARG A 131 11.82 -5.23 -2.85
C ARG A 131 12.18 -3.75 -2.73
N ARG A 132 12.67 -3.10 -3.78
CA ARG A 132 12.98 -1.66 -3.75
C ARG A 132 11.72 -0.81 -3.65
N THR A 133 10.67 -1.15 -4.40
CA THR A 133 9.37 -0.47 -4.33
C THR A 133 8.74 -0.62 -2.94
N PHE A 134 8.84 -1.80 -2.32
CA PHE A 134 8.42 -2.03 -0.93
C PHE A 134 9.07 -1.04 0.05
N LEU A 135 10.38 -0.76 -0.09
CA LEU A 135 11.03 0.22 0.79
C LEU A 135 10.39 1.60 0.64
N VAL A 136 10.09 2.05 -0.58
CA VAL A 136 9.44 3.35 -0.80
C VAL A 136 8.05 3.42 -0.17
N TYR A 137 7.27 2.36 -0.26
CA TYR A 137 5.96 2.28 0.39
C TYR A 137 6.08 2.23 1.92
N LEU A 138 7.11 1.55 2.45
CA LEU A 138 7.42 1.55 3.87
C LEU A 138 7.79 2.96 4.38
N LEU A 139 8.64 3.70 3.66
CA LEU A 139 8.97 5.11 3.97
C LEU A 139 7.72 6.00 3.98
N SER A 140 6.77 5.68 3.10
CA SER A 140 5.53 6.43 2.93
C SER A 140 4.45 6.08 3.94
N HIS A 141 4.68 5.05 4.78
CA HIS A 141 3.75 4.60 5.80
C HIS A 141 3.76 5.53 7.02
N ASN A 142 2.65 5.59 7.74
CA ASN A 142 2.49 6.50 8.88
C ASN A 142 3.12 5.95 10.17
N ARG A 143 3.29 4.63 10.30
CA ARG A 143 3.91 4.01 11.49
C ARG A 143 5.44 4.05 11.41
N PRO A 144 6.14 4.05 12.56
CA PRO A 144 7.59 3.83 12.60
C PRO A 144 7.98 2.54 11.88
N MET A 145 9.05 2.60 11.08
CA MET A 145 9.49 1.45 10.29
C MET A 145 9.83 0.23 11.15
N GLY A 146 10.46 0.45 12.32
CA GLY A 146 10.75 -0.65 13.24
C GLY A 146 9.50 -1.34 13.78
N GLU A 147 8.37 -0.65 13.94
CA GLU A 147 7.12 -1.32 14.34
C GLU A 147 6.58 -2.24 13.24
N VAL A 148 6.63 -1.78 11.98
CA VAL A 148 6.18 -2.55 10.81
C VAL A 148 7.10 -3.75 10.56
N LEU A 149 8.41 -3.54 10.73
CA LEU A 149 9.46 -4.55 10.52
C LEU A 149 9.78 -5.36 11.79
N SER A 150 8.97 -5.26 12.84
CA SER A 150 9.22 -5.95 14.13
C SER A 150 9.18 -7.49 14.04
N GLY A 151 8.65 -8.03 12.94
CA GLY A 151 8.37 -9.46 12.78
C GLY A 151 7.43 -10.02 13.84
N ARG A 152 6.59 -9.17 14.45
CA ARG A 152 5.52 -9.61 15.34
C ARG A 152 4.63 -10.62 14.62
N VAL A 153 4.11 -11.60 15.35
CA VAL A 153 3.16 -12.59 14.83
C VAL A 153 1.82 -12.39 15.52
N LYS A 154 0.81 -11.97 14.77
CA LYS A 154 -0.57 -11.79 15.24
C LYS A 154 -1.33 -13.12 15.12
N ASP A 155 -2.10 -13.46 16.16
CA ASP A 155 -3.09 -14.54 16.06
C ASP A 155 -4.19 -14.16 15.06
N LEU A 156 -4.46 -15.06 14.12
CA LEU A 156 -5.37 -14.82 13.00
C LEU A 156 -6.77 -15.37 13.24
N ALA A 157 -7.00 -16.15 14.31
CA ALA A 157 -8.21 -16.96 14.49
C ALA A 157 -9.51 -16.16 14.37
N ASP A 158 -9.62 -15.04 15.10
CA ASP A 158 -10.83 -14.22 15.11
C ASP A 158 -11.07 -13.52 13.77
N GLU A 159 -10.04 -12.88 13.18
CA GLU A 159 -10.20 -12.20 11.90
C GLU A 159 -10.39 -13.17 10.73
N TYR A 160 -9.87 -14.38 10.83
CA TYR A 160 -10.11 -15.44 9.85
C TYR A 160 -11.59 -15.83 9.84
N ARG A 161 -12.13 -16.17 11.02
CA ARG A 161 -13.55 -16.55 11.19
C ARG A 161 -14.49 -15.42 10.76
N ASP A 162 -14.26 -14.22 11.25
CA ASP A 162 -15.22 -13.12 11.11
C ASP A 162 -15.09 -12.37 9.77
N GLY A 163 -13.92 -12.46 9.12
CA GLY A 163 -13.54 -11.55 8.04
C GLY A 163 -12.96 -12.20 6.79
N PHE A 164 -12.85 -13.53 6.73
CA PHE A 164 -12.24 -14.24 5.60
C PHE A 164 -12.89 -15.59 5.26
N GLU A 165 -13.39 -16.33 6.25
CA GLU A 165 -14.08 -17.59 6.00
C GLU A 165 -15.26 -17.41 5.01
N GLY A 166 -15.27 -18.23 3.95
CA GLY A 166 -16.28 -18.17 2.89
C GLY A 166 -16.11 -17.03 1.87
N MET A 167 -15.04 -16.25 1.94
CA MET A 167 -14.79 -15.16 0.98
C MET A 167 -14.15 -15.60 -0.34
N THR A 168 -13.47 -16.74 -0.35
CA THR A 168 -12.76 -17.26 -1.53
C THR A 168 -13.57 -18.37 -2.18
N GLU A 169 -13.44 -18.52 -3.50
CA GLU A 169 -14.13 -19.59 -4.24
C GLU A 169 -13.67 -20.98 -3.78
N THR A 170 -12.35 -21.13 -3.62
CA THR A 170 -11.76 -22.31 -2.98
C THR A 170 -11.42 -21.97 -1.53
N ALA A 171 -11.88 -22.79 -0.59
CA ALA A 171 -11.60 -22.61 0.82
C ALA A 171 -10.09 -22.66 1.09
N VAL A 172 -9.60 -21.69 1.85
CA VAL A 172 -8.18 -21.58 2.23
C VAL A 172 -8.08 -21.77 3.72
N PRO A 173 -7.45 -22.86 4.22
CA PRO A 173 -7.30 -23.11 5.64
C PRO A 173 -6.47 -22.02 6.33
N ILE A 174 -6.79 -21.73 7.60
CA ILE A 174 -6.07 -20.71 8.38
C ILE A 174 -4.58 -21.05 8.52
N GLU A 175 -4.24 -22.34 8.57
CA GLU A 175 -2.86 -22.84 8.69
C GLU A 175 -1.98 -22.33 7.54
N GLU A 176 -2.53 -22.23 6.34
CA GLU A 176 -1.84 -21.74 5.14
C GLU A 176 -1.54 -20.24 5.23
N LEU A 177 -2.45 -19.46 5.82
CA LEU A 177 -2.22 -18.04 6.08
C LEU A 177 -1.20 -17.82 7.20
N VAL A 178 -1.21 -18.67 8.23
CA VAL A 178 -0.19 -18.66 9.29
C VAL A 178 1.19 -19.00 8.74
N GLU A 179 1.28 -19.97 7.82
CA GLU A 179 2.53 -20.29 7.13
C GLU A 179 3.00 -19.11 6.26
N THR A 180 2.07 -18.51 5.52
CA THR A 180 2.36 -17.34 4.68
C THR A 180 2.86 -16.15 5.50
N GLN A 181 2.28 -15.89 6.67
CA GLN A 181 2.72 -14.86 7.60
C GLN A 181 4.17 -15.07 8.05
N LYS A 182 4.54 -16.30 8.42
CA LYS A 182 5.92 -16.64 8.81
C LYS A 182 6.88 -16.48 7.64
N ARG A 183 6.50 -16.99 6.47
CA ARG A 183 7.31 -16.86 5.24
C ARG A 183 7.50 -15.39 4.83
N LEU A 184 6.47 -14.56 4.97
CA LEU A 184 6.55 -13.13 4.70
C LEU A 184 7.61 -12.45 5.57
N ILE A 185 7.62 -12.74 6.87
CA ILE A 185 8.58 -12.19 7.82
C ILE A 185 10.00 -12.64 7.47
N ASP A 186 10.23 -13.94 7.25
CA ASP A 186 11.54 -14.47 6.87
C ASP A 186 12.04 -13.86 5.54
N GLU A 187 11.20 -13.87 4.51
CA GLU A 187 11.60 -13.43 3.16
C GLU A 187 11.82 -11.91 3.06
N LEU A 188 10.96 -11.09 3.66
CA LEU A 188 11.13 -9.63 3.59
C LEU A 188 12.11 -9.07 4.63
N ILE A 189 12.09 -9.59 5.85
CA ILE A 189 12.85 -9.02 6.98
C ILE A 189 14.12 -9.82 7.21
N GLY A 190 14.00 -11.14 7.41
CA GLY A 190 15.14 -12.03 7.68
C GLY A 190 16.17 -12.04 6.55
N LYS A 191 15.69 -12.12 5.30
CA LYS A 191 16.51 -12.13 4.07
C LYS A 191 16.67 -10.75 3.44
N MET A 192 16.40 -9.67 4.17
CA MET A 192 16.57 -8.31 3.65
C MET A 192 18.03 -8.08 3.22
N PRO A 193 18.28 -7.63 1.97
CA PRO A 193 19.64 -7.33 1.51
C PRO A 193 20.33 -6.28 2.40
N ALA A 194 21.63 -6.44 2.64
CA ALA A 194 22.40 -5.53 3.49
C ALA A 194 22.30 -4.06 3.02
N LYS A 195 22.35 -3.81 1.71
CA LYS A 195 22.16 -2.47 1.12
C LYS A 195 20.82 -1.81 1.52
N HIS A 196 19.75 -2.60 1.62
CA HIS A 196 18.43 -2.10 2.01
C HIS A 196 18.40 -1.78 3.51
N ARG A 197 19.00 -2.63 4.36
CA ARG A 197 19.15 -2.35 5.79
C ARG A 197 19.94 -1.05 6.02
N THR A 198 21.08 -0.90 5.36
CA THR A 198 21.90 0.31 5.42
C THR A 198 21.11 1.54 4.96
N PHE A 199 20.36 1.44 3.86
CA PHE A 199 19.52 2.52 3.38
C PHE A 199 18.46 2.94 4.41
N LEU A 200 17.69 1.99 4.96
CA LEU A 200 16.62 2.28 5.92
C LEU A 200 17.16 2.94 7.20
N LEU A 201 18.29 2.46 7.71
CA LEU A 201 18.95 3.06 8.87
C LEU A 201 19.48 4.47 8.57
N GLY A 202 20.11 4.67 7.40
CA GLY A 202 20.54 6.00 6.96
C GLY A 202 19.37 6.98 6.84
N PHE A 203 18.26 6.53 6.26
CA PHE A 203 17.03 7.31 6.16
C PHE A 203 16.49 7.72 7.54
N GLU A 204 16.32 6.77 8.47
CA GLU A 204 15.78 7.07 9.81
C GLU A 204 16.72 8.03 10.58
N ARG A 205 18.05 7.93 10.36
CA ARG A 205 19.07 8.86 10.91
C ARG A 205 19.11 10.24 10.25
N GLY A 206 18.57 10.39 9.05
CA GLY A 206 18.55 11.66 8.29
C GLY A 206 19.68 11.82 7.29
N GLU A 207 20.41 10.76 7.03
CA GLU A 207 21.52 10.69 6.09
C GLU A 207 21.29 9.55 5.08
N PRO A 208 20.15 9.54 4.34
CA PRO A 208 19.87 8.46 3.39
C PRO A 208 20.85 8.48 2.21
N ASP A 209 21.49 7.34 1.95
CA ASP A 209 22.19 7.09 0.70
C ASP A 209 21.24 6.55 -0.37
N TRP A 210 20.63 7.46 -1.15
CA TRP A 210 19.68 7.12 -2.21
C TRP A 210 20.25 6.22 -3.31
N ALA A 211 21.58 6.16 -3.47
CA ALA A 211 22.21 5.26 -4.44
C ALA A 211 21.99 3.79 -4.07
N LEU A 212 21.86 3.48 -2.77
CA LEU A 212 21.56 2.12 -2.29
C LEU A 212 20.15 1.65 -2.64
N LEU A 213 19.19 2.58 -2.73
CA LEU A 213 17.81 2.29 -3.15
C LEU A 213 17.73 2.12 -4.67
N GLY A 214 18.47 2.92 -5.44
CA GLY A 214 18.49 2.83 -6.90
C GLY A 214 17.17 3.24 -7.57
N ILE A 215 16.40 4.13 -6.93
CA ILE A 215 15.19 4.77 -7.47
C ILE A 215 15.40 6.29 -7.39
N PRO A 216 15.92 6.94 -8.45
CA PRO A 216 16.37 8.34 -8.39
C PRO A 216 15.30 9.34 -7.95
N HIS A 217 14.04 9.13 -8.33
CA HIS A 217 12.94 10.04 -8.03
C HIS A 217 12.21 9.71 -6.71
N ALA A 218 12.63 8.67 -5.96
CA ALA A 218 11.93 8.29 -4.73
C ALA A 218 11.95 9.40 -3.67
N SER A 219 13.04 10.18 -3.61
CA SER A 219 13.16 11.37 -2.76
C SER A 219 12.19 12.50 -3.12
N ASP A 220 11.60 12.45 -4.32
CA ASP A 220 10.67 13.45 -4.81
C ASP A 220 9.22 13.13 -4.48
N LEU A 221 8.94 11.87 -4.10
CA LEU A 221 7.60 11.42 -3.78
C LEU A 221 7.05 12.18 -2.57
N PRO A 222 5.81 12.73 -2.65
CA PRO A 222 5.26 13.57 -1.59
C PRO A 222 5.23 12.92 -0.20
N ALA A 223 4.92 11.62 -0.12
CA ALA A 223 4.86 10.91 1.17
C ALA A 223 6.26 10.69 1.77
N VAL A 224 7.26 10.42 0.93
CA VAL A 224 8.66 10.27 1.34
C VAL A 224 9.23 11.59 1.85
N ARG A 225 9.02 12.69 1.11
CA ARG A 225 9.41 14.04 1.55
C ARG A 225 8.77 14.42 2.87
N TRP A 226 7.48 14.12 3.02
CA TRP A 226 6.76 14.37 4.26
C TRP A 226 7.34 13.57 5.44
N ARG A 227 7.69 12.30 5.24
CA ARG A 227 8.34 11.48 6.26
C ARG A 227 9.68 12.08 6.67
N GLN A 228 10.53 12.45 5.72
CA GLN A 228 11.83 13.06 5.99
C GLN A 228 11.69 14.36 6.79
N GLN A 229 10.79 15.27 6.37
CA GLN A 229 10.52 16.53 7.09
C GLN A 229 10.09 16.29 8.54
N ASN A 230 9.24 15.28 8.78
CA ASN A 230 8.83 14.95 10.15
C ASN A 230 10.00 14.43 10.99
N LEU A 231 10.86 13.58 10.42
CA LEU A 231 12.04 13.05 11.11
C LEU A 231 13.05 14.17 11.43
N ASP A 232 13.25 15.12 10.53
CA ASP A 232 14.18 16.24 10.72
C ASP A 232 13.67 17.25 11.76
N GLY A 233 12.36 17.27 12.02
CA GLY A 233 11.76 18.07 13.10
C GLY A 233 11.78 17.41 14.47
N LEU A 234 12.27 16.16 14.61
CA LEU A 234 12.31 15.46 15.90
C LEU A 234 13.47 15.95 16.78
N ALA A 235 13.27 15.85 18.09
CA ALA A 235 14.36 15.98 19.05
C ALA A 235 15.37 14.83 18.84
N PRO A 236 16.69 15.08 19.02
CA PRO A 236 17.73 14.07 18.80
C PRO A 236 17.48 12.74 19.52
N GLU A 237 16.99 12.80 20.76
CA GLU A 237 16.70 11.61 21.58
C GLU A 237 15.57 10.78 20.97
N LYS A 238 14.48 11.43 20.54
CA LYS A 238 13.36 10.74 19.88
C LYS A 238 13.77 10.11 18.56
N ARG A 239 14.67 10.77 17.81
CA ARG A 239 15.20 10.20 16.56
C ARG A 239 16.08 8.98 16.87
N ALA A 240 16.91 9.06 17.90
CA ALA A 240 17.74 7.93 18.34
C ALA A 240 16.89 6.72 18.79
N ASP A 241 15.74 6.95 19.46
CA ASP A 241 14.81 5.89 19.84
C ASP A 241 14.23 5.17 18.61
N LEU A 242 13.82 5.91 17.58
CA LEU A 242 13.30 5.34 16.33
C LEU A 242 14.37 4.53 15.58
N VAL A 243 15.60 5.04 15.52
CA VAL A 243 16.73 4.34 14.91
C VAL A 243 17.01 3.05 15.67
N SER A 244 17.06 3.10 17.01
CA SER A 244 17.31 1.92 17.86
C SER A 244 16.20 0.87 17.69
N LEU A 245 14.94 1.29 17.61
CA LEU A 245 13.81 0.39 17.36
C LEU A 245 13.94 -0.30 15.99
N LEU A 246 14.33 0.45 14.96
CA LEU A 246 14.53 -0.11 13.63
C LEU A 246 15.72 -1.09 13.60
N GLU A 247 16.84 -0.76 14.24
CA GLU A 247 17.99 -1.66 14.36
C GLU A 247 17.60 -2.99 15.01
N GLN A 248 16.93 -2.95 16.17
CA GLN A 248 16.45 -4.15 16.87
C GLN A 248 15.53 -5.00 16.00
N SER A 249 14.65 -4.34 15.24
CA SER A 249 13.68 -5.02 14.36
C SER A 249 14.38 -5.69 13.17
N LEU A 250 15.44 -5.10 12.64
CA LEU A 250 16.23 -5.67 11.54
C LEU A 250 17.19 -6.78 11.97
N ASP A 251 17.63 -6.76 13.24
CA ASP A 251 18.56 -7.74 13.81
C ASP A 251 17.86 -8.96 14.45
N THR A 252 16.54 -8.89 14.63
CA THR A 252 15.77 -10.01 15.15
C THR A 252 15.87 -11.19 14.18
N LYS A 253 16.39 -12.32 14.67
CA LYS A 253 16.35 -13.58 13.92
C LYS A 253 14.92 -14.08 13.92
N HIS A 254 14.28 -14.02 12.76
CA HIS A 254 12.93 -14.50 12.53
C HIS A 254 12.90 -15.95 12.07
#